data_AF-A0A3P6G373-F1
#
_entry.id   AF-A0A3P6G373-F1
#
_cell.length_a   1.000
_cell.length_b   1.000
_cell.length_c   1.000
_cell.angle_alpha   90.00
_cell.angle_beta   90.00
_cell.angle_gamma   90.00
#
_symmetry.space_group_name_H-M   'P 1'
#
loop_
_entity.id
_entity.type
_entity.pdbx_description
1 polymer ?
#
loop_
_entity_poly.entity_id
_entity_poly.type
_entity_poly.pdbx_seq_one_letter_code
_entity_poly.pdbx_strand_id
1 'polypeptide(L)'
;MLRMFESFSERDVVVGWYSTSPEPHVNNLDIHAVFRKYAHDPLFLTIDVMRTEIPTAAYLAVDEVNEVGSSKKTFFLRGCVTVKVLPPAMTELMSGKSPRELALEYLGHNC
;
A
#
# COMPACT_ATOMS: atom_id res chain seq x y z
N MET A 1 13.02 -8.21 -8.04
CA MET A 1 11.89 -7.29 -8.19
C MET A 1 12.28 -5.86 -7.78
N LEU A 2 12.60 -5.59 -6.51
CA LEU A 2 12.90 -4.21 -6.05
C LEU A 2 14.06 -3.52 -6.80
N ARG A 3 15.17 -4.24 -7.06
CA ARG A 3 16.32 -3.68 -7.80
C ARG A 3 16.02 -3.20 -9.23
N MET A 4 14.92 -3.68 -9.82
CA MET A 4 14.52 -3.24 -11.18
C MET A 4 13.85 -1.87 -11.14
N PHE A 5 13.18 -1.53 -10.04
CA PHE A 5 12.58 -0.20 -9.86
C PHE A 5 13.63 0.86 -9.59
N GLU A 6 14.65 0.53 -8.79
CA GLU A 6 15.81 1.43 -8.55
C GLU A 6 16.49 1.82 -9.86
N SER A 7 16.62 0.88 -10.82
CA SER A 7 17.24 1.15 -12.12
C SER A 7 16.36 1.94 -13.11
N PHE A 8 15.05 2.01 -12.87
CA PHE A 8 14.10 2.69 -13.76
C PHE A 8 13.69 4.07 -13.23
N SER A 9 13.63 4.22 -11.90
CA SER A 9 13.20 5.43 -11.22
C SER A 9 13.85 5.50 -9.84
N GLU A 10 14.86 6.36 -9.68
CA GLU A 10 15.50 6.64 -8.38
C GLU A 10 14.56 7.38 -7.40
N ARG A 11 13.40 7.86 -7.89
CA ARG A 11 12.39 8.55 -7.08
C ARG A 11 11.43 7.61 -6.37
N ASP A 12 11.26 6.39 -6.88
CA ASP A 12 10.30 5.45 -6.35
C ASP A 12 10.95 4.63 -5.24
N VAL A 13 10.63 5.01 -4.00
CA VAL A 13 11.20 4.40 -2.80
C VAL A 13 10.20 3.40 -2.21
N VAL A 14 10.70 2.26 -1.72
CA VAL A 14 9.89 1.31 -0.96
C VAL A 14 9.52 1.94 0.38
N VAL A 15 8.22 2.16 0.60
CA VAL A 15 7.70 2.78 1.84
C VAL A 15 6.98 1.80 2.75
N GLY A 16 6.74 0.57 2.30
CA GLY A 16 5.91 -0.37 3.03
C GLY A 16 5.49 -1.58 2.22
N TRP A 17 4.43 -2.23 2.70
CA TRP A 17 3.85 -3.45 2.12
C TRP A 17 2.34 -3.48 2.36
N TYR A 18 1.63 -4.34 1.63
CA TYR A 18 0.19 -4.46 1.73
C TYR A 18 -0.27 -5.92 1.82
N SER A 19 -1.47 -6.13 2.34
CA SER A 19 -2.17 -7.42 2.38
C SER A 19 -3.64 -7.22 2.01
N THR A 20 -4.28 -8.25 1.47
CA THR A 20 -5.73 -8.29 1.21
C THR A 20 -6.53 -8.79 2.41
N SER A 21 -5.88 -9.13 3.52
CA SER A 21 -6.57 -9.42 4.78
C SER A 21 -7.19 -8.13 5.31
N PRO A 22 -8.50 -8.09 5.62
CA PRO A 22 -9.18 -6.86 6.04
C PRO A 22 -8.62 -6.30 7.37
N GLU A 23 -8.18 -7.20 8.25
CA GLU A 23 -7.64 -6.87 9.57
C GLU A 23 -6.20 -7.39 9.75
N PRO A 24 -5.37 -6.70 10.56
CA PRO A 24 -4.04 -7.16 10.92
C PRO A 24 -4.05 -8.47 11.72
N HIS A 25 -3.22 -9.43 11.32
CA HIS A 25 -2.99 -10.68 12.03
C HIS A 25 -1.70 -10.61 12.87
N VAL A 26 -1.61 -11.36 13.97
CA VAL A 26 -0.42 -11.38 14.85
C VAL A 26 0.85 -11.71 14.06
N ASN A 27 0.80 -12.72 13.19
CA ASN A 27 1.90 -13.12 12.30
C ASN A 27 2.37 -12.00 11.35
N ASN A 28 1.56 -10.96 11.13
CA ASN A 28 1.98 -9.81 10.31
C ASN A 28 3.11 -9.01 10.98
N LEU A 29 3.29 -9.11 12.30
CA LEU A 29 4.42 -8.49 13.00
C LEU A 29 5.76 -9.12 12.58
N ASP A 30 5.79 -10.44 12.42
CA ASP A 30 6.99 -11.16 11.98
C ASP A 30 7.36 -10.79 10.53
N ILE A 31 6.33 -10.70 9.67
CA ILE A 31 6.50 -10.23 8.29
C ILE A 31 6.98 -8.78 8.26
N HIS A 32 6.39 -7.91 9.09
CA HIS A 32 6.76 -6.51 9.18
C HIS A 32 8.23 -6.33 9.63
N ALA A 33 8.74 -7.20 10.52
CA ALA A 33 10.14 -7.21 10.89
C ALA A 33 11.07 -7.52 9.71
N VAL A 34 10.66 -8.40 8.78
CA VAL A 34 11.41 -8.64 7.53
C VAL A 34 11.41 -7.39 6.65
N PHE A 35 10.28 -6.69 6.54
CA PHE A 35 10.18 -5.48 5.70
C PHE A 35 10.96 -4.27 6.24
N ARG A 36 11.34 -4.26 7.52
CA ARG A 36 12.25 -3.25 8.08
C ARG A 36 13.62 -3.20 7.43
N LYS A 37 14.02 -4.26 6.71
CA LYS A 37 15.25 -4.28 5.91
C LYS A 37 15.17 -3.41 4.66
N TYR A 38 13.96 -3.08 4.20
CA TYR A 38 13.72 -2.31 2.98
C TYR A 38 13.23 -0.88 3.26
N ALA A 39 12.58 -0.65 4.41
CA ALA A 39 12.17 0.67 4.86
C ALA A 39 12.31 0.77 6.39
N HIS A 40 12.84 1.89 6.92
CA HIS A 40 13.09 2.05 8.36
C HIS A 40 11.81 1.96 9.21
N ASP A 41 10.72 2.56 8.73
CA ASP A 41 9.39 2.51 9.34
C ASP A 41 8.35 2.15 8.28
N PRO A 42 8.23 0.84 7.93
CA PRO A 42 7.42 0.42 6.81
C PRO A 42 5.94 0.60 7.13
N LEU A 43 5.19 1.23 6.23
CA LEU A 43 3.74 1.30 6.34
C LEU A 43 3.11 -0.06 5.99
N PHE A 44 2.14 -0.51 6.79
CA PHE A 44 1.37 -1.71 6.48
C PHE A 44 -0.04 -1.32 6.02
N LEU A 45 -0.42 -1.67 4.80
CA LEU A 45 -1.76 -1.38 4.25
C LEU A 45 -2.59 -2.66 4.19
N THR A 46 -3.80 -2.65 4.74
CA THR A 46 -4.81 -3.68 4.47
C THR A 46 -5.76 -3.20 3.39
N ILE A 47 -6.21 -4.12 2.54
CA ILE A 47 -7.15 -3.88 1.45
C ILE A 47 -8.29 -4.90 1.57
N ASP A 48 -9.45 -4.48 2.08
CA ASP A 48 -10.67 -5.27 2.13
C ASP A 48 -11.30 -5.34 0.73
N VAL A 49 -10.87 -6.33 -0.04
CA VAL A 49 -11.34 -6.55 -1.43
C VAL A 49 -12.84 -6.85 -1.52
N MET A 50 -13.52 -7.12 -0.40
CA MET A 50 -14.96 -7.40 -0.38
C MET A 50 -15.81 -6.14 -0.22
N ARG A 51 -15.21 -5.00 0.14
CA ARG A 51 -15.89 -3.71 0.28
C ARG A 51 -15.73 -2.85 -0.97
N THR A 52 -16.83 -2.21 -1.35
CA THR A 52 -16.87 -1.25 -2.46
C THR A 52 -16.46 0.16 -2.03
N GLU A 53 -16.67 0.52 -0.77
CA GLU A 53 -16.35 1.85 -0.22
C GLU A 53 -15.03 1.82 0.55
N ILE A 54 -14.09 2.69 0.14
CA ILE A 54 -12.72 2.88 0.67
C ILE A 54 -12.18 1.63 1.39
N PRO A 55 -11.80 0.59 0.62
CA PRO A 55 -11.47 -0.70 1.19
C PRO A 55 -10.12 -0.71 1.92
N THR A 56 -9.39 0.40 1.98
CA THR A 56 -8.00 0.39 2.41
C THR A 56 -7.74 1.10 3.73
N ALA A 57 -7.02 0.43 4.64
CA ALA A 57 -6.64 0.93 5.95
C ALA A 57 -5.13 0.81 6.17
N ALA A 58 -4.51 1.88 6.68
CA ALA A 58 -3.06 1.95 6.89
C ALA A 58 -2.70 1.85 8.37
N TYR A 59 -1.63 1.11 8.67
CA TYR A 59 -1.16 0.82 10.01
C TYR A 59 0.34 1.12 10.16
N LEU A 60 0.73 1.51 11.37
CA LEU A 60 2.13 1.60 11.81
C LEU A 60 2.38 0.61 12.94
N ALA A 61 3.58 0.04 13.01
CA ALA A 61 3.94 -0.82 14.13
C ALA A 61 4.46 0.03 15.29
N VAL A 62 3.78 -0.05 16.44
CA VAL A 62 4.11 0.69 17.66
C VAL A 62 4.42 -0.28 18.79
N ASP A 63 5.26 0.17 19.73
CA ASP A 63 5.51 -0.53 20.98
C ASP A 63 4.50 -0.04 22.03
N GLU A 64 3.55 -0.89 22.39
CA GLU A 64 2.66 -0.64 23.52
C GLU A 64 3.33 -1.07 24.82
N VAL A 65 3.45 -0.13 25.76
CA VAL A 65 3.99 -0.38 27.09
C VAL A 65 2.84 -0.59 28.06
N ASN A 66 2.78 -1.78 28.65
CA ASN A 66 1.79 -2.09 29.68
C ASN A 66 2.23 -1.58 31.06
N GLU A 67 1.29 -1.44 31.99
CA GLU A 67 1.53 -0.96 33.37
C GLU A 67 2.58 -1.78 34.16
N VAL A 68 2.84 -3.03 33.73
CA VAL A 68 3.84 -3.94 34.32
C VAL A 68 5.24 -3.72 33.71
N GLY A 69 5.43 -2.72 32.85
CA GLY A 69 6.70 -2.41 32.18
C GLY A 69 7.07 -3.33 31.02
N SER A 70 6.18 -4.25 30.61
CA SER A 70 6.38 -5.13 29.45
C SER A 70 5.94 -4.44 28.16
N SER A 71 6.83 -4.40 27.16
CA SER A 71 6.58 -3.85 25.83
C SER A 71 6.11 -4.92 24.85
N LYS A 72 4.97 -4.70 24.18
CA LYS A 72 4.47 -5.56 23.10
C LYS A 72 4.30 -4.75 21.82
N LYS A 73 4.75 -5.32 20.68
CA LYS A 73 4.52 -4.70 19.36
C LYS A 73 3.09 -4.95 18.90
N THR A 74 2.45 -3.90 18.38
CA THR A 74 1.13 -3.98 17.76
C THR A 74 1.02 -3.06 16.55
N PHE A 75 -0.05 -3.22 15.77
CA PHE A 75 -0.39 -2.32 14.68
C PHE A 75 -1.39 -1.26 15.16
N PHE A 76 -1.02 0.00 15.02
CA PHE A 76 -1.90 1.13 15.28
C PHE A 76 -2.52 1.61 13.96
N LEU A 77 -3.84 1.68 13.90
CA LEU A 77 -4.56 2.20 12.74
C LEU A 77 -4.27 3.69 12.59
N ARG A 78 -3.63 4.06 11.49
CA ARG A 78 -3.34 5.46 11.13
C ARG A 78 -4.51 6.13 10.42
N GLY A 79 -5.32 5.35 9.70
CA GLY A 79 -6.53 5.82 9.04
C GLY A 79 -6.87 5.07 7.76
N CYS A 80 -8.04 5.35 7.20
CA CYS A 80 -8.43 4.88 5.87
C CYS A 80 -7.70 5.71 4.82
N VAL A 81 -7.06 5.03 3.86
CA VAL A 81 -6.42 5.68 2.72
C VAL A 81 -7.39 5.53 1.55
N THR A 82 -7.54 6.55 0.71
CA THR A 82 -8.24 6.38 -0.57
C THR A 82 -7.18 6.11 -1.64
N VAL A 83 -7.10 4.88 -2.14
CA VAL A 83 -6.31 4.59 -3.33
C VAL A 83 -7.08 5.14 -4.52
N LYS A 84 -6.70 6.33 -5.00
CA LYS A 84 -7.04 6.73 -6.36
C LYS A 84 -6.24 5.83 -7.30
N VAL A 85 -6.82 4.69 -7.70
CA VAL A 85 -6.32 3.95 -8.85
C VAL A 85 -6.54 4.88 -10.05
N LEU A 86 -5.49 5.56 -10.48
CA LEU A 86 -5.45 6.10 -11.83
C LEU A 86 -4.96 4.97 -12.73
N PRO A 87 -5.78 4.34 -13.57
CA PRO A 87 -5.23 3.61 -14.68
C PRO A 87 -4.93 4.57 -15.83
N PRO A 88 -4.08 4.11 -16.73
CA PRO A 88 -4.46 4.04 -18.13
C PRO A 88 -4.47 2.56 -18.58
N ALA A 89 -5.46 2.08 -19.34
CA ALA A 89 -5.55 0.66 -19.71
C ALA A 89 -4.61 0.29 -20.89
N MET A 90 -3.90 -0.84 -20.82
CA MET A 90 -2.90 -1.27 -21.82
C MET A 90 -3.39 -1.40 -23.28
N THR A 91 -4.68 -1.57 -23.54
CA THR A 91 -5.27 -1.63 -24.90
C THR A 91 -5.23 -0.29 -25.62
N GLU A 92 -5.25 0.80 -24.86
CA GLU A 92 -5.23 2.17 -25.39
C GLU A 92 -3.78 2.67 -25.57
N LEU A 93 -2.78 1.96 -25.01
CA LEU A 93 -1.36 2.14 -25.31
C LEU A 93 -1.01 1.72 -26.75
N MET A 94 -1.81 0.81 -27.32
CA MET A 94 -1.70 0.31 -28.71
C MET A 94 -2.52 1.15 -29.70
N SER A 95 -3.30 2.12 -29.21
CA SER A 95 -4.12 3.00 -30.06
C SER A 95 -3.32 4.21 -30.59
N GLY A 96 -2.02 4.27 -30.33
CA GLY A 96 -1.17 5.44 -30.61
C GLY A 96 -1.42 6.64 -29.67
N LYS A 97 -2.35 6.49 -28.72
CA LYS A 97 -2.60 7.47 -27.66
C LYS A 97 -1.50 7.36 -26.62
N SER A 98 -0.96 8.50 -26.22
CA SER A 98 -0.06 8.60 -25.08
C SER A 98 -0.78 8.15 -23.79
N PRO A 99 -0.04 7.68 -22.76
CA PRO A 99 -0.61 7.36 -21.45
C PRO A 99 -1.52 8.46 -20.87
N ARG A 100 -1.32 9.71 -21.29
CA ARG A 100 -2.12 10.88 -20.93
C ARG A 100 -3.54 10.86 -21.54
N GLU A 101 -3.69 10.42 -22.77
CA GLU A 101 -4.98 10.39 -23.47
C GLU A 101 -5.86 9.24 -22.97
N LEU A 102 -5.25 8.13 -22.62
CA LEU A 102 -5.88 7.00 -21.93
C LEU A 102 -6.48 7.38 -20.58
N ALA A 103 -5.68 8.07 -19.76
CA ALA A 103 -6.12 8.47 -18.43
C ALA A 103 -7.31 9.44 -18.51
N LEU A 104 -7.37 10.30 -19.54
CA LEU A 104 -8.49 11.22 -19.77
C LEU A 104 -9.77 10.49 -20.21
N GLU A 105 -9.66 9.44 -21.02
CA GLU A 105 -10.78 8.61 -21.48
C GLU A 105 -11.35 7.75 -20.35
N TYR A 106 -10.50 7.09 -19.57
CA TYR A 106 -10.91 6.29 -18.41
C TYR A 106 -11.67 7.12 -17.36
N LEU A 107 -11.24 8.37 -17.15
CA LEU A 107 -11.88 9.29 -16.21
C LEU A 107 -13.21 9.85 -16.75
N GLY A 108 -13.38 9.98 -18.07
CA GLY A 108 -14.63 10.44 -18.68
C GLY A 108 -15.74 9.38 -18.72
N HIS A 109 -15.40 8.09 -18.66
CA HIS A 109 -16.35 6.97 -18.73
C HIS A 109 -16.87 6.48 -17.37
N ASN A 110 -16.13 6.74 -16.28
CA ASN A 110 -16.46 6.31 -14.93
C ASN A 110 -16.95 7.47 -14.04
N CYS A 111 -17.37 8.59 -14.65
CA CYS A 111 -18.06 9.72 -14.03
C CYS A 111 -19.49 9.84 -14.57
#